data_AF-I3L2N0-F1
#
_entry.id   AF-I3L2N0-F1
#
_cell.length_a   1.000
_cell.length_b   1.000
_cell.length_c   1.000
_cell.angle_alpha   90.00
_cell.angle_beta   90.00
_cell.angle_gamma   90.00
#
_symmetry.space_group_name_H-M   'P 1'
#
loop_
_entity.id
_entity.type
_entity.pdbx_description
1 polymer ?
#
loop_
_entity_poly.entity_id
_entity_poly.type
_entity_poly.pdbx_seq_one_letter_code
_entity_poly.pdbx_strand_id
1 'polypeptide(L)'
;MADTIFGSGNDQWVCPNDRQLALRAKLQTGWSVHTYQTEKQRRKQHLSPAEVEAILQVIQRAERLDVLEQQRIGRLVERLETMRRNVMGNGLSQCLLCGEVLGFLGSSSVFCKDCRKKVCTKCGIEASPGQKRPLWLCKICSEQREVWKRSGAWFYKGLPKYILPLKTPGRADDPHFRPLPTEPAEREPRSSE
;
A
#
# COMPACT_ATOMS: atom_id res chain seq x y z
N MET A 1 -38.18 13.32 40.04
CA MET A 1 -36.80 13.88 40.00
C MET A 1 -36.12 13.49 38.69
N ALA A 2 -36.62 13.95 37.54
CA ALA A 2 -36.02 13.58 36.24
C ALA A 2 -36.13 14.70 35.18
N ASP A 3 -36.08 15.97 35.58
CA ASP A 3 -36.25 17.11 34.67
C ASP A 3 -35.12 18.14 34.82
N THR A 4 -33.85 17.76 34.60
CA THR A 4 -32.72 18.73 34.53
C THR A 4 -31.50 18.22 33.71
N ILE A 5 -31.66 17.59 32.54
CA ILE A 5 -30.50 17.19 31.70
C ILE A 5 -30.58 17.66 30.24
N PHE A 6 -31.31 18.74 29.97
CA PHE A 6 -31.22 19.41 28.67
C PHE A 6 -31.07 20.92 28.90
N GLY A 7 -29.92 21.30 29.46
CA GLY A 7 -29.51 22.69 29.57
C GLY A 7 -29.15 23.23 28.20
N SER A 8 -29.80 24.33 27.80
CA SER A 8 -29.33 25.22 26.75
C SER A 8 -27.95 25.77 27.12
N GLY A 9 -26.90 25.30 26.48
CA GLY A 9 -25.56 25.84 26.70
C GLY A 9 -24.54 25.27 25.72
N ASN A 10 -24.23 26.03 24.68
CA ASN A 10 -22.99 25.98 23.89
C ASN A 10 -22.36 24.56 23.76
N ASP A 11 -23.04 23.68 23.01
CA ASP A 11 -22.75 22.24 22.94
C ASP A 11 -21.37 21.96 22.30
N GLN A 12 -20.34 21.82 23.13
CA GLN A 12 -19.10 21.15 22.73
C GLN A 12 -19.44 19.68 22.44
N TRP A 13 -19.19 19.23 21.21
CA TRP A 13 -19.50 17.86 20.84
C TRP A 13 -18.64 16.86 21.64
N VAL A 14 -19.30 15.98 22.39
CA VAL A 14 -18.65 14.91 23.16
C VAL A 14 -19.10 13.57 22.58
N CYS A 15 -18.15 12.69 22.25
CA CYS A 15 -18.44 11.32 21.81
C CYS A 15 -19.26 10.58 22.88
N PRO A 16 -20.45 10.02 22.54
CA PRO A 16 -21.20 9.19 23.48
C PRO A 16 -20.44 7.91 23.82
N ASN A 17 -20.69 7.35 25.01
CA ASN A 17 -20.08 6.07 25.38
C ASN A 17 -20.71 4.88 24.63
N ASP A 18 -19.97 3.75 24.54
CA ASP A 18 -20.38 2.56 23.79
C ASP A 18 -21.72 1.96 24.22
N ARG A 19 -22.04 2.04 25.52
CA ARG A 19 -23.32 1.54 26.06
C ARG A 19 -24.49 2.38 25.55
N GLN A 20 -24.30 3.69 25.46
CA GLN A 20 -25.29 4.61 24.88
C GLN A 20 -25.42 4.43 23.37
N LEU A 21 -24.32 4.21 22.65
CA LEU A 21 -24.34 3.92 21.21
C LEU A 21 -25.08 2.62 20.91
N ALA A 22 -24.78 1.54 21.65
CA ALA A 22 -25.46 0.25 21.50
C ALA A 22 -26.96 0.32 21.83
N LEU A 23 -27.33 1.06 22.87
CA LEU A 23 -28.74 1.30 23.21
C LEU A 23 -29.46 2.06 22.09
N ARG A 24 -28.85 3.13 21.58
CA ARG A 24 -29.42 3.94 20.48
C ARG A 24 -29.56 3.15 19.18
N ALA A 25 -28.62 2.25 18.88
CA ALA A 25 -28.70 1.34 17.74
C ALA A 25 -29.89 0.37 17.89
N LYS A 26 -30.09 -0.21 19.08
CA LYS A 26 -31.26 -1.07 19.36
C LYS A 26 -32.59 -0.33 19.29
N LEU A 27 -32.62 0.92 19.73
CA LEU A 27 -33.81 1.78 19.71
C LEU A 27 -34.03 2.49 18.37
N GLN A 28 -33.15 2.29 17.38
CA GLN A 28 -33.16 2.97 16.08
C GLN A 28 -33.18 4.51 16.16
N THR A 29 -32.65 5.10 17.24
CA THR A 29 -32.67 6.55 17.47
C THR A 29 -31.46 7.29 16.85
N GLY A 30 -30.66 6.61 16.01
CA GLY A 30 -29.46 7.14 15.36
C GLY A 30 -28.22 7.21 16.26
N TRP A 31 -27.07 7.60 15.69
CA TRP A 31 -25.76 7.49 16.34
C TRP A 31 -25.33 8.73 17.15
N SER A 32 -26.10 9.82 17.15
CA SER A 32 -25.76 11.04 17.91
C SER A 32 -26.84 11.40 18.92
N VAL A 33 -26.53 12.28 19.88
CA VAL A 33 -27.53 12.78 20.84
C VAL A 33 -28.57 13.67 20.12
N HIS A 34 -28.18 14.29 19.01
CA HIS A 34 -29.02 15.19 18.21
C HIS A 34 -29.73 14.52 17.02
N THR A 35 -29.57 13.20 16.80
CA THR A 35 -30.20 12.54 15.63
C THR A 35 -31.72 12.62 15.63
N TYR A 36 -32.36 12.84 16.78
CA TYR A 36 -33.81 12.96 16.89
C TYR A 36 -34.34 14.38 16.62
N GLN A 37 -33.49 15.42 16.69
CA GLN A 37 -34.00 16.78 16.77
C GLN A 37 -34.31 17.46 15.45
N THR A 38 -33.85 17.05 14.27
CA THR A 38 -34.24 17.82 13.07
C THR A 38 -34.11 17.08 11.73
N GLU A 39 -35.26 16.71 11.14
CA GLU A 39 -35.39 16.73 9.66
C GLU A 39 -34.84 18.05 9.08
N LYS A 40 -34.96 19.16 9.83
CA LYS A 40 -34.34 20.46 9.50
C LYS A 40 -32.80 20.46 9.46
N GLN A 41 -32.02 19.75 10.31
CA GLN A 41 -30.55 19.66 10.16
C GLN A 41 -30.19 18.73 9.01
N ARG A 42 -30.93 17.64 8.78
CA ARG A 42 -30.74 16.82 7.57
C ARG A 42 -31.00 17.61 6.29
N ARG A 43 -32.08 18.40 6.24
CA ARG A 43 -32.36 19.31 5.13
C ARG A 43 -31.30 20.40 4.97
N LYS A 44 -30.68 20.86 6.07
CA LYS A 44 -29.53 21.79 6.04
C LYS A 44 -28.20 21.14 5.62
N GLN A 45 -28.09 19.81 5.66
CA GLN A 45 -26.96 19.04 5.13
C GLN A 45 -27.17 18.60 3.68
N HIS A 46 -28.25 19.06 3.04
CA HIS A 46 -28.48 18.76 1.64
C HIS A 46 -27.45 19.53 0.81
N LEU A 47 -26.58 18.78 0.14
CA LEU A 47 -25.63 19.35 -0.79
C LEU A 47 -26.42 20.02 -1.92
N SER A 48 -26.01 21.23 -2.27
CA SER A 48 -26.45 21.87 -3.49
C SER A 48 -26.01 21.02 -4.70
N PRO A 49 -26.71 21.12 -5.83
CA PRO A 49 -26.31 20.41 -7.04
C PRO A 49 -24.85 20.68 -7.45
N ALA A 50 -24.35 21.90 -7.22
CA ALA A 50 -22.97 22.28 -7.49
C ALA A 50 -21.96 21.57 -6.56
N GLU A 51 -22.28 21.43 -5.26
CA GLU A 51 -21.43 20.71 -4.31
C GLU A 51 -21.40 19.20 -4.62
N VAL A 52 -22.54 18.62 -5.00
CA VAL A 52 -22.60 17.22 -5.44
C VAL A 52 -21.70 17.01 -6.65
N GLU A 53 -21.79 17.88 -7.65
CA GLU A 53 -20.95 17.81 -8.85
C GLU A 53 -19.45 17.91 -8.51
N ALA A 54 -19.08 18.84 -7.61
CA ALA A 54 -17.70 18.97 -7.16
C ALA A 54 -17.18 17.69 -6.47
N ILE A 55 -18.01 17.04 -5.64
CA ILE A 55 -17.66 15.78 -4.98
C ILE A 55 -17.48 14.65 -6.00
N LEU A 56 -18.40 14.54 -6.97
CA LEU A 56 -18.31 13.54 -8.05
C LEU A 56 -17.01 13.70 -8.85
N GLN A 57 -16.60 14.93 -9.15
CA GLN A 57 -15.34 15.20 -9.84
C GLN A 57 -14.10 14.83 -9.00
N VAL A 58 -14.16 14.94 -7.68
CA VAL A 58 -13.10 14.44 -6.78
C VAL A 58 -13.03 12.91 -6.83
N ILE A 59 -14.18 12.24 -6.70
CA ILE A 59 -14.27 10.77 -6.76
C ILE A 59 -13.72 10.26 -8.09
N GLN A 60 -14.16 10.83 -9.22
CA GLN A 60 -13.70 10.42 -10.55
C GLN A 60 -12.19 10.63 -10.75
N ARG A 61 -11.58 11.64 -10.12
CA ARG A 61 -10.12 11.81 -10.12
C ARG A 61 -9.44 10.75 -9.28
N ALA A 62 -9.97 10.45 -8.09
CA ALA A 62 -9.44 9.41 -7.21
C ALA A 62 -9.50 8.03 -7.88
N GLU A 63 -10.63 7.67 -8.48
CA GLU A 63 -10.80 6.40 -9.20
C GLU A 63 -9.82 6.26 -10.37
N ARG A 64 -9.58 7.35 -11.12
CA ARG A 64 -8.58 7.35 -12.19
C ARG A 64 -7.17 7.11 -11.66
N LEU A 65 -6.81 7.74 -10.55
CA LEU A 65 -5.51 7.51 -9.90
C LEU A 65 -5.39 6.07 -9.38
N ASP A 66 -6.45 5.52 -8.80
CA ASP A 66 -6.50 4.14 -8.33
C ASP A 66 -6.27 3.15 -9.48
N VAL A 67 -6.90 3.36 -10.64
CA VAL A 67 -6.69 2.50 -11.82
C VAL A 67 -5.24 2.55 -12.30
N LEU A 68 -4.63 3.74 -12.37
CA LEU A 68 -3.22 3.89 -12.75
C LEU A 68 -2.29 3.19 -11.76
N GLU A 69 -2.58 3.28 -10.47
CA GLU A 69 -1.81 2.61 -9.42
C GLU A 69 -1.96 1.09 -9.49
N GLN A 70 -3.18 0.58 -9.73
CA GLN A 70 -3.41 -0.85 -9.93
C GLN A 70 -2.62 -1.41 -11.11
N GLN A 71 -2.52 -0.67 -12.22
CA GLN A 71 -1.69 -1.06 -13.37
C GLN A 71 -0.20 -1.02 -13.05
N ARG A 72 0.25 -0.02 -12.28
CA ARG A 72 1.65 0.11 -11.85
C ARG A 72 2.05 -1.06 -10.94
N ILE A 73 1.23 -1.40 -9.96
CA ILE A 73 1.43 -2.58 -9.09
C ILE A 73 1.40 -3.85 -9.94
N GLY A 74 0.48 -3.95 -10.91
CA GLY A 74 0.40 -5.07 -11.84
C GLY A 74 1.72 -5.37 -12.56
N ARG A 75 2.41 -4.33 -13.07
CA ARG A 75 3.74 -4.48 -13.70
C ARG A 75 4.81 -4.97 -12.73
N LEU A 76 4.77 -4.53 -11.46
CA LEU A 76 5.69 -5.01 -10.42
C LEU A 76 5.48 -6.50 -10.12
N VAL A 77 4.22 -6.91 -9.97
CA VAL A 77 3.85 -8.30 -9.73
C VAL A 77 4.23 -9.16 -10.93
N GLU A 78 3.93 -8.72 -12.16
CA GLU A 78 4.28 -9.45 -13.37
C GLU A 78 5.78 -9.71 -13.48
N ARG A 79 6.63 -8.68 -13.26
CA ARG A 79 8.09 -8.84 -13.27
C ARG A 79 8.54 -9.88 -12.25
N LEU A 80 8.01 -9.81 -11.03
CA LEU A 80 8.34 -10.75 -9.97
C LEU A 80 7.93 -12.19 -10.33
N GLU A 81 6.74 -12.37 -10.88
CA GLU A 81 6.26 -13.67 -11.35
C GLU A 81 7.10 -14.21 -12.51
N THR A 82 7.54 -13.35 -13.44
CA THR A 82 8.47 -13.74 -14.50
C THR A 82 9.80 -14.23 -13.93
N MET A 83 10.35 -13.56 -12.92
CA MET A 83 11.55 -14.05 -12.22
C MET A 83 11.32 -15.41 -11.55
N ARG A 84 10.12 -15.65 -10.98
CA ARG A 84 9.76 -16.95 -10.36
C ARG A 84 9.65 -18.06 -11.39
N ARG A 85 9.11 -17.80 -12.57
CA ARG A 85 8.99 -18.78 -13.66
C ARG A 85 10.36 -19.17 -14.24
N ASN A 86 11.32 -18.25 -14.23
CA ASN A 86 12.66 -18.46 -14.80
C ASN A 86 13.65 -19.13 -13.84
N VAL A 87 13.18 -19.72 -12.74
CA VAL A 87 13.99 -20.48 -11.78
C VAL A 87 14.47 -21.77 -12.43
N MET A 88 15.78 -22.04 -12.42
CA MET A 88 16.36 -23.21 -13.10
C MET A 88 16.81 -24.34 -12.17
N GLY A 89 17.08 -24.05 -10.88
CA GLY A 89 17.69 -25.04 -9.98
C GLY A 89 16.80 -25.46 -8.80
N ASN A 90 17.25 -26.49 -8.09
CA ASN A 90 16.52 -27.05 -6.94
C ASN A 90 16.72 -26.28 -5.62
N GLY A 91 17.77 -25.45 -5.51
CA GLY A 91 18.11 -24.73 -4.29
C GLY A 91 18.71 -25.59 -3.17
N LEU A 92 19.23 -26.79 -3.49
CA LEU A 92 19.82 -27.75 -2.55
C LEU A 92 21.27 -28.11 -2.94
N SER A 93 21.44 -28.76 -4.08
CA SER A 93 22.74 -29.08 -4.70
C SER A 93 23.07 -28.12 -5.85
N GLN A 94 22.07 -27.42 -6.37
CA GLN A 94 22.18 -26.44 -7.42
C GLN A 94 21.65 -25.08 -6.93
N CYS A 95 22.20 -23.99 -7.47
CA CYS A 95 21.71 -22.64 -7.25
C CYS A 95 20.25 -22.56 -7.68
N LEU A 96 19.35 -22.12 -6.79
CA LEU A 96 17.93 -21.97 -7.11
C LEU A 96 17.72 -21.20 -8.42
N LEU A 97 18.44 -20.09 -8.62
CA LEU A 97 18.16 -19.19 -9.74
C LEU A 97 18.79 -19.69 -11.06
N CYS A 98 20.11 -19.86 -11.10
CA CYS A 98 20.83 -20.17 -12.35
C CYS A 98 21.09 -21.65 -12.59
N GLY A 99 20.79 -22.55 -11.65
CA GLY A 99 21.01 -23.99 -11.81
C GLY A 99 22.47 -24.46 -11.68
N GLU A 100 23.44 -23.56 -11.48
CA GLU A 100 24.85 -23.93 -11.25
C GLU A 100 25.01 -24.89 -10.06
N VAL A 101 25.86 -25.90 -10.20
CA VAL A 101 26.19 -26.83 -9.10
C VAL A 101 26.92 -26.08 -7.98
N LEU A 102 26.51 -26.34 -6.74
CA LEU A 102 27.05 -25.72 -5.52
C LEU A 102 27.89 -26.72 -4.73
N GLY A 103 28.98 -26.27 -4.12
CA GLY A 103 29.81 -27.11 -3.24
C GLY A 103 31.27 -27.11 -3.62
N PHE A 104 31.98 -28.19 -3.31
CA PHE A 104 33.45 -28.26 -3.38
C PHE A 104 34.02 -28.05 -4.79
N LEU A 105 33.37 -28.61 -5.81
CA LEU A 105 33.74 -28.44 -7.23
C LEU A 105 32.90 -27.34 -7.93
N GLY A 106 32.06 -26.64 -7.17
CA GLY A 106 31.07 -25.72 -7.70
C GLY A 106 31.23 -24.29 -7.17
N SER A 107 30.27 -23.44 -7.50
CA SER A 107 30.21 -22.08 -7.00
C SER A 107 29.97 -22.05 -5.48
N SER A 108 30.57 -21.07 -4.79
CA SER A 108 30.27 -20.82 -3.37
C SER A 108 28.79 -20.49 -3.20
N SER A 109 28.21 -20.97 -2.08
CA SER A 109 26.76 -20.89 -1.85
C SER A 109 26.41 -20.18 -0.55
N VAL A 110 25.26 -19.52 -0.55
CA VAL A 110 24.66 -18.86 0.60
C VAL A 110 23.20 -19.27 0.73
N PHE A 111 22.66 -19.20 1.95
CA PHE A 111 21.23 -19.46 2.21
C PHE A 111 20.43 -18.16 2.15
N CYS A 112 19.34 -18.17 1.40
CA CYS A 112 18.36 -17.09 1.44
C CYS A 112 17.57 -17.13 2.75
N LYS A 113 17.53 -16.01 3.49
CA LYS A 113 16.79 -15.90 4.75
C LYS A 113 15.29 -16.20 4.60
N ASP A 114 14.69 -15.76 3.49
CA ASP A 114 13.23 -15.79 3.33
C ASP A 114 12.74 -17.15 2.83
N CYS A 115 13.32 -17.69 1.75
CA CYS A 115 12.88 -18.96 1.17
C CYS A 115 13.66 -20.19 1.62
N ARG A 116 14.74 -20.02 2.42
CA ARG A 116 15.60 -21.08 2.97
C ARG A 116 16.29 -21.97 1.93
N LYS A 117 16.28 -21.58 0.65
CA LYS A 117 16.98 -22.27 -0.44
C LYS A 117 18.40 -21.72 -0.63
N LYS A 118 19.31 -22.55 -1.15
CA LYS A 118 20.67 -22.16 -1.52
C LYS A 118 20.73 -21.45 -2.87
N VAL A 119 21.56 -20.42 -2.94
CA VAL A 119 21.92 -19.70 -4.17
C VAL A 119 23.41 -19.48 -4.22
N CYS A 120 23.99 -19.38 -5.42
CA CYS A 120 25.37 -18.93 -5.56
C CYS A 120 25.50 -17.45 -5.15
N THR A 121 26.70 -17.02 -4.77
CA THR A 121 26.98 -15.63 -4.36
C THR A 121 26.62 -14.58 -5.44
N LYS A 122 26.69 -14.94 -6.73
CA LYS A 122 26.23 -14.08 -7.85
C LYS A 122 24.70 -13.89 -7.92
N CYS A 123 23.95 -14.86 -7.38
CA CYS A 123 22.49 -14.88 -7.33
C CYS A 123 21.92 -14.44 -5.97
N GLY A 124 22.80 -14.26 -4.98
CA GLY A 124 22.50 -13.70 -3.68
C GLY A 124 22.74 -12.20 -3.62
N ILE A 125 22.06 -11.53 -2.69
CA ILE A 125 22.25 -10.12 -2.32
C ILE A 125 22.51 -10.10 -0.82
N GLU A 126 23.56 -9.42 -0.41
CA GLU A 126 23.84 -9.12 0.99
C GLU A 126 23.01 -7.91 1.43
N ALA A 127 22.00 -8.14 2.26
CA ALA A 127 21.01 -7.12 2.65
C ALA A 127 21.49 -6.22 3.80
N SER A 128 22.58 -6.56 4.48
CA SER A 128 23.08 -5.82 5.65
C SER A 128 24.62 -5.86 5.74
N PRO A 129 25.34 -5.16 4.86
CA PRO A 129 26.79 -5.08 4.95
C PRO A 129 27.18 -4.39 6.27
N GLY A 130 28.07 -5.00 7.05
CA GLY A 130 28.58 -4.44 8.31
C GLY A 130 27.93 -4.95 9.60
N GLN A 131 26.95 -5.84 9.54
CA GLN A 131 26.47 -6.57 10.71
C GLN A 131 27.36 -7.79 11.02
N LYS A 132 27.47 -8.18 12.30
CA LYS A 132 28.27 -9.35 12.74
C LYS A 132 27.90 -10.65 12.00
N ARG A 133 26.67 -10.74 11.47
CA ARG A 133 26.22 -11.83 10.62
C ARG A 133 25.59 -11.26 9.35
N PRO A 134 26.20 -11.42 8.18
CA PRO A 134 25.67 -10.90 6.93
C PRO A 134 24.35 -11.62 6.59
N LEU A 135 23.28 -10.85 6.35
CA LEU A 135 21.99 -11.39 5.94
C LEU A 135 21.93 -11.52 4.42
N TRP A 136 21.66 -12.71 3.92
CA TRP A 136 21.57 -12.99 2.48
C TRP A 136 20.13 -13.24 2.02
N LEU A 137 19.82 -12.73 0.83
CA LEU A 137 18.57 -12.96 0.12
C LEU A 137 18.87 -13.41 -1.32
N CYS A 138 18.05 -14.28 -1.89
CA CYS A 138 18.09 -14.48 -3.34
C CYS A 138 17.47 -13.27 -4.05
N LYS A 139 17.84 -13.03 -5.31
CA LYS A 139 17.30 -11.92 -6.12
C LYS A 139 15.75 -11.90 -6.16
N ILE A 140 15.09 -13.06 -6.18
CA ILE A 140 13.63 -13.15 -6.16
C ILE A 140 13.05 -12.65 -4.83
N CYS A 141 13.60 -13.08 -3.69
CA CYS A 141 13.12 -12.64 -2.37
C CYS A 141 13.44 -11.16 -2.13
N SER A 142 14.57 -10.66 -2.64
CA SER A 142 14.88 -9.23 -2.63
C SER A 142 13.84 -8.44 -3.44
N GLU A 143 13.55 -8.85 -4.67
CA GLU A 143 12.53 -8.20 -5.50
C GLU A 143 11.16 -8.27 -4.83
N GLN A 144 10.79 -9.40 -4.21
CA GLN A 144 9.55 -9.53 -3.46
C GLN A 144 9.41 -8.47 -2.36
N ARG A 145 10.49 -8.18 -1.61
CA ARG A 145 10.50 -7.12 -0.59
C ARG A 145 10.37 -5.73 -1.21
N GLU A 146 11.01 -5.48 -2.35
CA GLU A 146 10.85 -4.21 -3.08
C GLU A 146 9.42 -4.03 -3.58
N VAL A 147 8.77 -5.08 -4.11
CA VAL A 147 7.35 -5.03 -4.47
C VAL A 147 6.50 -4.69 -3.25
N TRP A 148 6.78 -5.29 -2.08
CA TRP A 148 6.05 -4.99 -0.84
C TRP A 148 6.19 -3.54 -0.40
N LYS A 149 7.38 -2.97 -0.48
CA LYS A 149 7.63 -1.56 -0.16
C LYS A 149 6.94 -0.63 -1.16
N ARG A 150 7.17 -0.85 -2.45
CA ARG A 150 6.73 0.03 -3.53
C ARG A 150 5.22 -0.01 -3.78
N SER A 151 4.54 -1.10 -3.44
CA SER A 151 3.07 -1.21 -3.56
C SER A 151 2.32 -0.81 -2.28
N GLY A 152 3.02 -0.49 -1.18
CA GLY A 152 2.38 -0.26 0.12
C GLY A 152 1.85 -1.53 0.80
N ALA A 153 2.13 -2.72 0.27
CA ALA A 153 1.67 -3.99 0.87
C ALA A 153 2.19 -4.20 2.30
N TRP A 154 3.35 -3.62 2.63
CA TRP A 154 3.88 -3.62 4.00
C TRP A 154 2.95 -2.93 5.01
N PHE A 155 2.19 -1.91 4.56
CA PHE A 155 1.26 -1.15 5.39
C PHE A 155 -0.08 -1.88 5.51
N TYR A 156 -0.63 -2.34 4.38
CA TYR A 156 -1.91 -3.05 4.33
C TYR A 156 -1.83 -4.53 4.73
N LYS A 157 -0.63 -5.02 5.05
CA LYS A 157 -0.34 -6.43 5.36
C LYS A 157 -0.79 -7.40 4.26
N GLY A 158 -0.86 -6.93 3.03
CA GLY A 158 -1.34 -7.67 1.86
C GLY A 158 -1.15 -6.85 0.59
N LEU A 159 -1.03 -7.52 -0.55
CA LEU A 159 -0.95 -6.83 -1.84
C LEU A 159 -2.28 -6.11 -2.11
N PRO A 160 -2.27 -4.80 -2.41
CA PRO A 160 -3.46 -4.10 -2.86
C PRO A 160 -4.02 -4.72 -4.14
N LYS A 161 -5.23 -4.33 -4.53
CA LYS A 161 -5.78 -4.72 -5.84
C LYS A 161 -4.82 -4.29 -6.95
N TYR A 162 -4.67 -5.10 -7.98
CA TYR A 162 -3.83 -4.78 -9.14
C TYR A 162 -4.41 -5.39 -10.41
N ILE A 163 -4.07 -4.78 -11.54
CA ILE A 163 -4.47 -5.23 -12.88
C ILE A 163 -3.20 -5.69 -13.59
N LEU A 164 -3.12 -6.98 -13.93
CA LEU A 164 -1.99 -7.48 -14.70
C LEU A 164 -2.00 -6.88 -16.12
N PRO A 165 -0.83 -6.52 -16.67
CA PRO A 165 -0.74 -6.10 -18.05
C PRO A 165 -1.31 -7.17 -18.98
N LEU A 166 -2.10 -6.74 -19.96
CA LEU A 166 -2.54 -7.62 -21.03
C LEU A 166 -1.29 -8.02 -21.84
N LYS A 167 -1.04 -9.32 -21.98
CA LYS A 167 -0.03 -9.83 -22.90
C LYS A 167 -0.50 -9.56 -24.33
N THR A 168 -0.19 -8.38 -24.87
CA THR A 168 -0.21 -8.16 -26.31
C THR A 168 1.02 -8.87 -26.91
N PRO A 169 0.84 -9.84 -27.82
CA PRO A 169 1.97 -10.46 -28.49
C PRO A 169 2.60 -9.43 -29.42
N GLY A 170 3.73 -8.83 -29.04
CA GLY A 170 4.56 -8.08 -30.01
C GLY A 170 5.23 -6.77 -29.57
N ARG A 171 5.23 -6.36 -28.31
CA ARG A 171 6.09 -5.22 -27.89
C ARG A 171 6.97 -5.60 -26.70
N ALA A 172 8.25 -5.75 -27.02
CA ALA A 172 9.35 -5.96 -26.10
C ALA A 172 9.47 -4.80 -25.09
N ASP A 173 10.00 -5.16 -23.93
CA ASP A 173 10.15 -4.38 -22.72
C ASP A 173 10.78 -2.99 -22.93
N ASP A 174 10.18 -1.96 -22.33
CA ASP A 174 10.86 -0.70 -22.03
C ASP A 174 11.20 -0.65 -20.53
N PRO A 175 12.48 -0.77 -20.13
CA PRO A 175 12.86 -0.89 -18.74
C PRO A 175 13.40 0.43 -18.16
N HIS A 176 12.72 1.57 -18.25
CA HIS A 176 13.18 2.77 -17.52
C HIS A 176 12.05 3.64 -16.93
N PHE A 177 11.58 3.28 -15.73
CA PHE A 177 10.98 4.27 -14.83
C PHE A 177 12.10 4.97 -14.05
N ARG A 178 12.57 6.11 -14.58
CA ARG A 178 13.37 7.09 -13.84
C ARG A 178 12.40 7.83 -12.91
N PRO A 179 12.65 7.90 -11.58
CA PRO A 179 11.86 8.77 -10.70
C PRO A 179 11.99 10.22 -11.18
N LEU A 180 10.87 10.90 -11.37
CA LEU A 180 10.84 12.32 -11.71
C LEU A 180 11.47 13.11 -10.53
N PRO A 181 12.39 14.06 -10.78
CA PRO A 181 12.91 14.92 -9.72
C PRO A 181 11.77 15.69 -9.05
N THR A 182 11.77 15.69 -7.73
CA THR A 182 10.88 16.53 -6.92
C THR A 182 11.35 17.98 -7.10
N GLU A 183 10.46 18.84 -7.59
CA GLU A 183 10.68 20.29 -7.73
C GLU A 183 11.18 20.91 -6.40
N PRO A 184 12.13 21.85 -6.41
CA PRO A 184 12.51 22.59 -5.21
C PRO A 184 11.41 23.57 -4.82
N ALA A 185 11.08 23.63 -3.53
CA ALA A 185 10.18 24.62 -2.96
C ALA A 185 10.67 26.04 -3.25
N GLU A 186 9.83 26.84 -3.91
CA GLU A 186 9.99 28.30 -4.03
C GLU A 186 10.05 28.93 -2.63
N ARG A 187 11.07 29.77 -2.40
CA ARG A 187 11.17 30.62 -1.21
C ARG A 187 10.56 31.98 -1.52
N GLU A 188 9.54 32.38 -0.77
CA GLU A 188 9.01 33.75 -0.79
C GLU A 188 10.08 34.79 -0.39
N PRO A 189 10.03 36.00 -0.96
CA PRO A 189 10.95 37.07 -0.60
C PRO A 189 10.50 37.72 0.73
N ARG A 190 11.43 37.80 1.69
CA ARG A 190 11.27 38.67 2.86
C ARG A 190 11.39 40.12 2.40
N SER A 191 10.31 40.88 2.55
CA SER A 191 10.30 42.35 2.54
C SER A 191 11.19 42.88 3.67
N SER A 192 12.18 43.69 3.33
CA SER A 192 12.95 44.49 4.27
C SER A 192 12.23 45.81 4.53
N GLU A 193 11.90 46.08 5.79
CA GLU A 193 11.94 47.43 6.36
C GLU A 193 13.35 47.75 6.83
#